data_AF-A0A945UW10-F1
#
_entry.id   AF-A0A945UW10-F1
#
_cell.length_a   1.000
_cell.length_b   1.000
_cell.length_c   1.000
_cell.angle_alpha   90.00
_cell.angle_beta   90.00
_cell.angle_gamma   90.00
#
_symmetry.space_group_name_H-M   'P 1'
#
loop_
_entity.id
_entity.type
_entity.pdbx_description
1 polymer ?
#
loop_
_entity_poly.entity_id
_entity_poly.type
_entity_poly.pdbx_seq_one_letter_code
_entity_poly.pdbx_strand_id
1 'polypeptide(L)'
;MAETTRWDHPTGHSVLLAKPQSFMNESGQAARLLTSYFKVTNANVVLVYDDLNIDLGLIKVSVRGSAGGHNGVSDVIAKLGDGFQRFRIGIGPRYPAQMDLKDFVLGKFTSEQRLIVQQHIPTYLSGLDLLLNSGSEQAMNLLNRRDQNESQQT
;
A
#
# COMPACT_ATOMS: atom_id res chain seq x y z
N MET A 1 -8.84 14.12 10.16
CA MET A 1 -9.26 12.99 11.03
C MET A 1 -9.41 11.75 10.14
N ALA A 2 -9.34 10.53 10.68
CA ALA A 2 -9.44 9.30 9.89
C ALA A 2 -10.78 8.61 10.12
N GLU A 3 -11.32 7.98 9.08
CA GLU A 3 -12.39 6.99 9.24
C GLU A 3 -11.76 5.68 9.65
N THR A 4 -12.32 5.03 10.68
CA THR A 4 -11.75 3.80 11.23
C THR A 4 -12.81 2.73 11.43
N THR A 5 -12.46 1.48 11.19
CA THR A 5 -13.27 0.34 11.59
C THR A 5 -12.38 -0.75 12.16
N ARG A 6 -12.95 -1.56 13.06
CA ARG A 6 -12.27 -2.73 13.60
C ARG A 6 -12.69 -3.94 12.78
N TRP A 7 -11.70 -4.73 12.40
CA TRP A 7 -11.90 -6.03 11.77
C TRP A 7 -11.33 -7.11 12.69
N ASP A 8 -12.20 -8.00 13.16
CA ASP A 8 -11.76 -9.22 13.85
C ASP A 8 -11.37 -10.25 12.80
N HIS A 9 -10.05 -10.37 12.57
CA HIS A 9 -9.49 -11.22 11.54
C HIS A 9 -9.71 -12.70 11.88
N PRO A 10 -10.03 -13.59 10.90
CA PRO A 10 -10.29 -15.02 11.15
C PRO A 10 -9.19 -15.79 11.90
N THR A 11 -7.95 -15.30 11.89
CA THR A 11 -6.82 -15.89 12.62
C THR A 11 -6.74 -15.44 14.09
N GLY A 12 -7.72 -14.68 14.58
CA GLY A 12 -7.85 -14.29 15.99
C GLY A 12 -7.20 -12.96 16.37
N HIS A 13 -6.62 -12.24 15.40
CA HIS A 13 -6.08 -10.90 15.62
C HIS A 13 -7.12 -9.82 15.32
N SER A 14 -7.15 -8.74 16.10
CA SER A 14 -7.97 -7.57 15.79
C SER A 14 -7.16 -6.54 15.03
N VAL A 15 -7.64 -6.15 13.85
CA VAL A 15 -7.01 -5.17 12.97
C VAL A 15 -7.83 -3.88 13.00
N LEU A 16 -7.15 -2.75 13.18
CA LEU A 16 -7.76 -1.44 12.98
C LEU A 16 -7.51 -1.01 11.53
N LEU A 17 -8.57 -0.95 10.75
CA LEU A 17 -8.53 -0.36 9.42
C LEU A 17 -8.73 1.16 9.57
N ALA A 18 -7.88 1.94 8.91
CA ALA A 18 -7.93 3.39 8.97
C ALA A 18 -7.75 4.00 7.59
N LYS A 19 -8.66 4.89 7.22
CA LYS A 19 -8.58 5.72 6.02
C LYS A 19 -8.46 7.19 6.43
N PRO A 20 -7.27 7.81 6.31
CA PRO A 20 -7.13 9.25 6.53
C PRO A 20 -8.10 10.02 5.63
N GLN A 21 -8.84 10.97 6.20
CA GLN A 21 -9.74 11.88 5.47
C GLN A 21 -9.07 13.26 5.24
N SER A 22 -7.76 13.35 5.49
CA SER A 22 -6.95 14.53 5.17
C SER A 22 -6.46 14.48 3.71
N PHE A 23 -5.80 15.55 3.27
CA PHE A 23 -5.08 15.53 2.00
C PHE A 23 -3.93 14.51 2.04
N MET A 24 -3.54 14.01 0.88
CA MET A 24 -2.53 12.95 0.77
C MET A 24 -1.22 13.33 1.48
N ASN A 25 -0.78 14.58 1.37
CA ASN A 25 0.42 15.13 2.02
C ASN A 25 0.28 15.35 3.54
N GLU A 26 -0.85 15.00 4.15
CA GLU A 26 -1.14 15.10 5.59
C GLU A 26 -1.58 13.75 6.19
N SER A 27 -1.22 12.64 5.53
CA SER A 27 -1.62 11.29 5.93
C SER A 27 -0.93 10.81 7.22
N GLY A 28 0.30 11.26 7.47
CA GLY A 28 1.12 10.90 8.63
C GLY A 28 0.56 11.41 9.94
N GLN A 29 -0.19 12.52 9.93
CA GLN A 29 -0.86 13.02 11.13
C GLN A 29 -1.87 12.00 11.69
N ALA A 30 -2.67 11.39 10.81
CA ALA A 30 -3.62 10.35 11.20
C ALA A 30 -2.89 9.09 11.71
N ALA A 31 -1.87 8.64 10.98
CA ALA A 31 -1.08 7.47 11.37
C ALA A 31 -0.45 7.65 12.77
N ARG A 32 0.16 8.81 13.03
CA ARG A 32 0.76 9.14 14.34
C ARG A 32 -0.26 9.16 15.47
N LEU A 33 -1.42 9.79 15.26
CA LEU A 33 -2.46 9.88 16.30
C LEU A 33 -3.02 8.51 16.64
N LEU A 34 -3.32 7.69 15.63
CA LEU A 34 -3.88 6.35 15.82
C LEU A 34 -2.88 5.41 16.52
N THR A 35 -1.63 5.38 16.06
CA THR A 35 -0.58 4.55 16.68
C THR A 35 -0.33 4.94 18.13
N SER A 36 -0.30 6.25 18.43
CA SER A 36 -0.16 6.75 19.80
C SER A 36 -1.35 6.38 20.69
N TYR A 37 -2.58 6.55 20.19
CA TYR A 37 -3.81 6.28 20.95
C TYR A 37 -3.99 4.78 21.25
N PHE A 38 -3.82 3.92 20.24
CA PHE A 38 -3.95 2.47 20.37
C PHE A 38 -2.67 1.77 20.85
N LYS A 39 -1.59 2.52 21.09
CA LYS A 39 -0.28 2.01 21.53
C LYS A 39 0.30 0.96 20.58
N VAL A 40 0.15 1.20 19.27
CA VAL A 40 0.64 0.31 18.20
C VAL A 40 2.06 0.73 17.83
N THR A 41 2.99 -0.22 17.79
CA THR A 41 4.35 0.00 17.32
C THR A 41 4.41 0.05 15.79
N ASN A 42 5.41 0.74 15.22
CA ASN A 42 5.56 0.82 13.76
C ASN A 42 5.60 -0.54 13.08
N ALA A 43 6.23 -1.55 13.70
CA ALA A 43 6.32 -2.91 13.15
C ALA A 43 4.95 -3.59 12.93
N ASN A 44 3.92 -3.14 13.66
CA ASN A 44 2.54 -3.62 13.56
C ASN A 44 1.65 -2.72 12.68
N VAL A 45 2.24 -1.75 11.97
CA VAL A 45 1.55 -0.90 11.01
C VAL A 45 1.80 -1.43 9.60
N VAL A 46 0.71 -1.58 8.84
CA VAL A 46 0.75 -1.82 7.39
C VAL A 46 0.22 -0.58 6.69
N LEU A 47 1.07 0.05 5.87
CA LEU A 47 0.67 1.16 4.99
C LEU A 47 0.35 0.61 3.60
N VAL A 48 -0.88 0.80 3.14
CA VAL A 48 -1.34 0.41 1.80
C VAL A 48 -1.39 1.67 0.92
N TYR A 49 -0.70 1.67 -0.22
CA TYR A 49 -0.65 2.83 -1.12
C TYR A 49 -0.32 2.44 -2.57
N ASP A 50 -0.62 3.35 -3.50
CA ASP A 50 -0.32 3.20 -4.92
C ASP A 50 1.16 3.47 -5.23
N ASP A 51 1.74 2.73 -6.18
CA ASP A 51 3.14 2.88 -6.55
C ASP A 51 3.33 2.87 -8.06
N LEU A 52 3.97 3.93 -8.54
CA LEU A 52 4.24 4.17 -9.96
C LEU A 52 5.38 3.31 -10.52
N ASN A 53 6.20 2.74 -9.64
CA ASN A 53 7.34 1.91 -10.02
C ASN A 53 6.97 0.41 -10.06
N ILE A 54 5.69 0.10 -9.89
CA ILE A 54 5.15 -1.26 -9.94
C ILE A 54 4.06 -1.25 -11.00
N ASP A 55 4.10 -2.20 -11.91
CA ASP A 55 3.13 -2.30 -13.00
C ASP A 55 1.72 -2.56 -12.48
N LEU A 56 0.73 -2.08 -13.23
CA LEU A 56 -0.67 -2.20 -12.88
C LEU A 56 -1.06 -3.67 -12.70
N GLY A 57 -1.73 -3.99 -11.58
CA GLY A 57 -2.11 -5.38 -11.26
C GLY A 57 -1.12 -6.08 -10.32
N LEU A 58 0.10 -5.57 -10.19
CA LEU A 58 1.13 -6.17 -9.35
C LEU A 58 1.17 -5.56 -7.96
N ILE A 59 1.76 -6.29 -7.02
CA ILE A 59 1.93 -5.86 -5.62
C ILE A 59 3.33 -6.16 -5.13
N LYS A 60 3.87 -5.28 -4.28
CA LYS A 60 5.11 -5.56 -3.55
C LYS A 60 4.98 -5.25 -2.08
N VAL A 61 5.70 -6.02 -1.27
CA VAL A 61 5.87 -5.76 0.15
C VAL A 61 7.27 -5.25 0.45
N SER A 62 7.37 -4.29 1.38
CA SER A 62 8.65 -3.81 1.94
C SER A 62 8.46 -3.34 3.38
N VAL A 63 9.55 -3.19 4.15
CA VAL A 63 9.50 -2.72 5.56
C VAL A 63 10.25 -1.39 5.76
N ARG A 64 11.20 -1.11 4.88
CA ARG A 64 12.03 0.09 4.92
C ARG A 64 12.18 0.65 3.52
N GLY A 65 12.62 1.89 3.43
CA GLY A 65 12.93 2.55 2.17
C GLY A 65 12.46 4.00 2.13
N SER A 66 12.79 4.69 1.04
CA SER A 66 12.34 6.07 0.83
C SER A 66 10.85 6.12 0.51
N ALA A 67 10.29 7.33 0.40
CA ALA A 67 8.92 7.53 -0.02
C ALA A 67 8.68 7.24 -1.51
N GLY A 68 9.74 7.04 -2.33
CA GLY A 68 9.60 6.79 -3.76
C GLY A 68 8.90 7.91 -4.53
N GLY A 69 8.94 9.15 -4.03
CA GLY A 69 8.20 10.28 -4.58
C GLY A 69 6.73 10.38 -4.15
N HIS A 70 6.23 9.46 -3.32
CA HIS A 70 4.84 9.46 -2.86
C HIS A 70 4.64 10.39 -1.65
N ASN A 71 3.88 11.46 -1.82
CA ASN A 71 3.69 12.51 -0.79
C ASN A 71 3.11 11.97 0.52
N GLY A 72 2.12 11.06 0.47
CA GLY A 72 1.54 10.46 1.68
C GLY A 72 2.53 9.61 2.47
N VAL A 73 3.27 8.72 1.81
CA VAL A 73 4.35 7.95 2.43
C VAL A 73 5.41 8.87 3.01
N SER A 74 5.76 9.96 2.32
CA SER A 74 6.73 10.93 2.83
C SER A 74 6.27 11.57 4.15
N ASP A 75 4.99 11.96 4.25
CA ASP A 75 4.44 12.53 5.49
C ASP A 75 4.32 11.46 6.59
N VAL A 76 3.95 10.22 6.26
CA VAL A 76 3.95 9.10 7.24
C VAL A 76 5.35 8.87 7.81
N ILE A 77 6.37 8.78 6.97
CA ILE A 77 7.77 8.63 7.42
C ILE A 77 8.17 9.81 8.31
N ALA A 78 7.84 11.04 7.91
CA ALA A 78 8.19 12.23 8.68
C ALA A 78 7.56 12.27 10.07
N LYS A 79 6.33 11.74 10.24
CA LYS A 79 5.57 11.81 11.49
C LYS A 79 5.72 10.59 12.38
N LEU A 80 5.90 9.41 11.79
CA LEU A 80 5.92 8.13 12.49
C LEU A 80 7.34 7.52 12.56
N GLY A 81 8.25 7.93 11.68
CA GLY A 81 9.54 7.26 11.47
C GLY A 81 9.42 6.06 10.52
N ASP A 82 10.50 5.31 10.34
CA ASP A 82 10.54 4.12 9.48
C ASP A 82 10.21 2.83 10.27
N GLY A 83 10.20 1.69 9.58
CA GLY A 83 10.04 0.36 10.19
C GLY A 83 8.60 -0.16 10.23
N PHE A 84 7.69 0.49 9.51
CA PHE A 84 6.36 -0.04 9.22
C PHE A 84 6.35 -0.83 7.92
N GLN A 85 5.44 -1.81 7.84
CA GLN A 85 5.27 -2.65 6.67
C GLN A 85 4.52 -1.85 5.59
N ARG A 86 4.87 -2.09 4.33
CA ARG A 86 4.35 -1.36 3.16
C ARG A 86 3.80 -2.36 2.18
N PHE A 87 2.50 -2.25 1.89
CA PHE A 87 1.81 -3.02 0.87
C PHE A 87 1.56 -2.10 -0.33
N ARG A 88 2.39 -2.24 -1.35
CA ARG A 88 2.49 -1.33 -2.50
C ARG A 88 1.69 -1.91 -3.65
N ILE A 89 0.68 -1.17 -4.12
CA ILE A 89 -0.18 -1.58 -5.23
C ILE A 89 0.28 -0.86 -6.49
N GLY A 90 0.64 -1.60 -7.53
CA GLY A 90 1.11 -1.02 -8.76
C GLY A 90 0.02 -0.28 -9.53
N ILE A 91 0.35 0.94 -9.95
CA ILE A 91 -0.46 1.73 -10.88
C ILE A 91 0.26 1.98 -12.22
N GLY A 92 1.46 1.43 -12.36
CA GLY A 92 2.32 1.58 -13.52
C GLY A 92 2.94 2.98 -13.64
N PRO A 93 3.94 3.12 -14.53
CA PRO A 93 4.49 4.42 -14.85
C PRO A 93 3.46 5.27 -15.59
N ARG A 94 3.57 6.59 -15.44
CA ARG A 94 2.76 7.56 -16.18
C ARG A 94 2.82 7.31 -17.69
N TYR A 95 1.66 7.27 -18.35
CA TYR A 95 1.54 7.13 -19.79
C TYR A 95 0.53 8.14 -20.36
N PRO A 96 0.91 8.98 -21.34
CA PRO A 96 2.26 9.13 -21.92
C PRO A 96 3.28 9.64 -20.90
N ALA A 97 4.56 9.36 -21.12
CA ALA A 97 5.64 9.65 -20.16
C ALA A 97 5.79 11.15 -19.80
N GLN A 98 5.28 12.05 -20.65
CA GLN A 98 5.30 13.49 -20.44
C GLN A 98 4.14 14.00 -19.59
N MET A 99 3.15 13.15 -19.26
CA MET A 99 2.02 13.52 -18.41
C MET A 99 2.51 14.03 -17.05
N ASP A 100 1.88 15.08 -16.54
CA ASP A 100 2.18 15.57 -15.20
C ASP A 100 1.88 14.47 -14.16
N LEU A 101 2.78 14.35 -13.18
CA LEU A 101 2.69 13.31 -12.17
C LEU A 101 1.41 13.41 -11.34
N LYS A 102 1.02 14.64 -10.97
CA LYS A 102 -0.17 14.92 -10.19
C LYS A 102 -1.42 14.57 -11.01
N ASP A 103 -1.43 14.94 -12.29
CA ASP A 103 -2.56 14.63 -13.17
C ASP A 103 -2.73 13.13 -13.37
N PHE A 104 -1.63 12.36 -13.46
CA PHE A 104 -1.69 10.91 -13.55
C PHE A 104 -2.30 10.26 -12.30
N VAL A 105 -1.80 10.59 -11.10
CA VAL A 105 -2.26 9.96 -9.84
C VAL A 105 -3.65 10.42 -9.41
N LEU A 106 -4.08 11.62 -9.81
CA LEU A 106 -5.45 12.11 -9.58
C LEU A 106 -6.41 11.69 -10.70
N GLY A 107 -5.89 11.12 -11.79
CA GLY A 107 -6.65 10.64 -12.92
C GLY A 107 -7.53 9.45 -12.55
N LYS A 108 -8.56 9.21 -13.37
CA LYS A 108 -9.37 7.99 -13.27
C LYS A 108 -8.73 6.90 -14.11
N PHE A 109 -8.75 5.67 -13.60
CA PHE A 109 -8.46 4.49 -14.43
C PHE A 109 -9.36 4.45 -15.66
N THR A 110 -8.78 4.11 -16.81
CA THR A 110 -9.53 3.75 -18.03
C THR A 110 -10.38 2.49 -17.78
N SER A 111 -11.28 2.17 -18.71
CA SER A 111 -12.10 0.95 -18.62
C SER A 111 -11.24 -0.31 -18.56
N GLU A 112 -10.17 -0.36 -19.36
CA GLU A 112 -9.20 -1.47 -19.42
C GLU A 112 -8.42 -1.57 -18.12
N GLN A 113 -7.88 -0.46 -17.63
CA GLN A 113 -7.15 -0.44 -16.36
C GLN A 113 -8.05 -0.84 -15.18
N ARG A 114 -9.30 -0.36 -15.17
CA ARG A 114 -10.28 -0.72 -14.15
C ARG A 114 -10.57 -2.22 -14.18
N LEU A 115 -10.67 -2.83 -15.35
CA LEU A 115 -10.88 -4.26 -15.49
C LEU A 115 -9.69 -5.05 -14.91
N ILE A 116 -8.46 -4.64 -15.22
CA ILE A 116 -7.24 -5.23 -14.64
C ILE A 116 -7.27 -5.11 -13.11
N VAL A 117 -7.52 -3.92 -12.57
CA VAL A 117 -7.60 -3.74 -11.11
C VAL A 117 -8.66 -4.64 -10.48
N GLN A 118 -9.86 -4.72 -11.08
CA GLN A 118 -10.94 -5.57 -10.59
C GLN A 118 -10.57 -7.05 -10.58
N GLN A 119 -9.94 -7.54 -11.64
CA GLN A 119 -9.47 -8.92 -11.75
C GLN A 119 -8.42 -9.26 -10.69
N HIS A 120 -7.61 -8.28 -10.28
CA HIS A 120 -6.54 -8.45 -9.31
C HIS A 120 -6.95 -8.18 -7.85
N ILE A 121 -8.18 -7.73 -7.57
CA ILE A 121 -8.68 -7.56 -6.19
C ILE A 121 -8.48 -8.83 -5.33
N PRO A 122 -8.82 -10.05 -5.79
CA PRO A 122 -8.59 -11.26 -5.00
C PRO A 122 -7.11 -11.49 -4.67
N THR A 123 -6.21 -11.13 -5.59
CA THR A 123 -4.75 -11.20 -5.39
C THR A 123 -4.29 -10.19 -4.35
N TYR A 124 -4.83 -8.96 -4.37
CA TYR A 124 -4.51 -7.94 -3.37
C TYR A 124 -4.96 -8.35 -1.97
N LEU A 125 -6.19 -8.87 -1.85
CA LEU A 125 -6.72 -9.35 -0.57
C LEU A 125 -5.91 -10.53 -0.04
N SER A 126 -5.65 -11.53 -0.88
CA SER A 126 -4.84 -12.70 -0.49
C SER A 126 -3.42 -12.31 -0.11
N GLY A 127 -2.83 -11.33 -0.79
CA GLY A 127 -1.51 -10.80 -0.47
C GLY A 127 -1.48 -10.05 0.86
N LEU A 128 -2.51 -9.25 1.14
CA LEU A 128 -2.64 -8.54 2.41
C LEU A 128 -2.87 -9.53 3.56
N ASP A 129 -3.71 -10.54 3.37
CA ASP A 129 -3.92 -11.62 4.34
C ASP A 129 -2.62 -12.37 4.62
N LEU A 130 -1.83 -12.68 3.59
CA LEU A 130 -0.52 -13.28 3.76
C LEU A 130 0.40 -12.39 4.62
N LEU A 131 0.44 -11.08 4.35
CA LEU A 131 1.23 -10.14 5.13
C LEU A 131 0.80 -10.10 6.61
N LEU A 132 -0.50 -10.04 6.87
CA LEU A 132 -1.06 -9.97 8.22
C LEU A 132 -0.84 -11.26 9.02
N ASN A 133 -0.87 -12.43 8.37
CA ASN A 133 -0.79 -13.73 9.06
C ASN A 133 0.62 -14.29 9.15
N SER A 134 1.44 -14.07 8.12
CA SER A 134 2.78 -14.66 7.98
C SER A 134 3.91 -13.67 8.19
N GLY A 135 3.61 -12.37 8.31
CA GLY A 135 4.58 -11.31 8.48
C GLY A 135 5.34 -10.95 7.20
N SER A 136 6.11 -9.88 7.28
CA SER A 136 6.73 -9.24 6.11
C SER A 136 7.75 -10.11 5.39
N GLU A 137 8.53 -10.93 6.11
CA GLU A 137 9.60 -11.74 5.50
C GLU A 137 9.02 -12.77 4.53
N GLN A 138 8.05 -13.56 4.99
CA GLN A 138 7.39 -14.57 4.16
C GLN A 138 6.58 -13.92 3.05
N ALA A 139 5.86 -12.83 3.33
CA ALA A 139 5.11 -12.10 2.33
C ALA A 139 6.00 -11.54 1.21
N MET A 140 7.15 -10.93 1.56
CA MET A 140 8.12 -10.46 0.56
C MET A 140 8.65 -11.60 -0.31
N ASN A 141 8.98 -12.74 0.28
CA ASN A 141 9.51 -13.90 -0.46
C ASN A 141 8.50 -14.46 -1.46
N LEU A 142 7.21 -14.46 -1.14
CA LEU A 142 6.18 -15.04 -2.00
C LEU A 142 5.61 -14.04 -3.01
N LEU A 143 5.35 -12.80 -2.59
CA LEU A 143 4.69 -11.81 -3.42
C LEU A 143 5.68 -11.15 -4.40
N ASN A 144 6.85 -10.73 -3.92
CA ASN A 144 7.81 -10.02 -4.78
C ASN A 144 8.48 -10.95 -5.82
N ARG A 145 8.35 -12.28 -5.67
CA ARG A 145 8.87 -13.27 -6.64
C ARG A 145 7.87 -13.59 -7.75
N ARG A 146 6.56 -13.58 -7.47
CA ARG A 146 5.52 -13.88 -8.47
C ARG A 146 5.59 -12.91 -9.64
N ASP A 147 5.88 -11.64 -9.37
CA ASP A 147 6.12 -10.60 -10.38
C ASP A 147 7.19 -11.00 -11.42
N GLN A 148 8.30 -11.63 -11.00
CA GLN A 148 9.40 -11.95 -11.93
C GLN A 148 9.06 -13.04 -12.94
N ASN A 149 8.09 -13.91 -12.62
CA ASN A 149 7.71 -15.02 -13.49
C ASN A 149 6.63 -14.61 -14.50
N GLU A 150 5.78 -13.64 -14.17
CA GLU A 150 4.77 -13.09 -15.10
C GLU A 150 5.40 -12.15 -16.13
N SER A 151 6.42 -11.37 -15.74
CA SER A 151 7.19 -10.53 -16.68
C SER A 151 8.07 -11.31 -17.67
N GLN A 152 8.24 -12.62 -17.49
CA GLN A 152 9.03 -13.50 -18.39
C GLN A 152 8.16 -14.29 -19.38
N GLN A 153 6.83 -14.17 -19.32
CA GLN A 153 5.89 -14.85 -20.21
C GLN A 153 5.19 -13.92 -21.21
N THR A 154 5.65 -12.66 -21.35
CA THR A 154 5.23 -11.71 -22.39
C THR A 154 6.40 -11.38 -23.30
#